data_AF-R1EK81-F1
#
_entry.id   AF-R1EK81-F1
#
_cell.length_a   1.000
_cell.length_b   1.000
_cell.length_c   1.000
_cell.angle_alpha   90.00
_cell.angle_beta   90.00
_cell.angle_gamma   90.00
#
_symmetry.space_group_name_H-M   'P 1'
#
loop_
_entity.id
_entity.type
_entity.pdbx_description
1 polymer ?
#
loop_
_entity_poly.entity_id
_entity_poly.type
_entity_poly.pdbx_seq_one_letter_code
_entity_poly.pdbx_strand_id
1 'polypeptide(L)'
;MSVEWDARLQAVELPKSMVNALVLDWLVNQGHHDAAAAFVRESGTPAGDLDGIAERMSIRQAVEAGRMQAALEALEALHPALLSVDPPNGGSDLQLLFALQQQHFIELVRAGDVAAALTHAQHKLAPLAEAQPALALNAAILRVAGAR
;
A
#
# COMPACT_ATOMS: atom_id res chain seq x y z
N MET A 1 -21.19 -3.95 35.95
CA MET A 1 -21.58 -2.94 34.94
C MET A 1 -22.78 -2.19 35.50
N SER A 2 -22.89 -0.87 35.34
CA SER A 2 -24.01 -0.11 35.94
C SER A 2 -25.28 -0.29 35.11
N VAL A 3 -26.44 -0.34 35.76
CA VAL A 3 -27.77 -0.51 35.12
C VAL A 3 -28.06 0.57 34.08
N GLU A 4 -27.52 1.78 34.30
CA GLU A 4 -27.61 2.91 33.37
C GLU A 4 -26.85 2.65 32.05
N TRP A 5 -25.69 1.98 32.10
CA TRP A 5 -24.95 1.59 30.91
C TRP A 5 -25.71 0.56 30.07
N ASP A 6 -26.34 -0.43 30.69
CA ASP A 6 -27.11 -1.45 29.98
C ASP A 6 -28.36 -0.85 29.30
N ALA A 7 -29.05 0.07 29.98
CA ALA A 7 -30.19 0.78 29.40
C ALA A 7 -29.79 1.64 28.19
N ARG A 8 -28.65 2.34 28.27
CA ARG A 8 -28.11 3.13 27.16
C ARG A 8 -27.66 2.27 25.99
N LEU A 9 -27.10 1.09 26.25
CA LEU A 9 -26.66 0.15 25.22
C LEU A 9 -27.86 -0.45 24.47
N GLN A 10 -28.92 -0.81 25.19
CA GLN A 10 -30.16 -1.34 24.59
C GLN A 10 -30.91 -0.30 23.73
N ALA A 11 -30.74 1.00 24.03
CA ALA A 11 -31.35 2.07 23.25
C ALA A 11 -30.65 2.33 21.90
N VAL A 12 -29.46 1.75 21.67
CA VAL A 12 -28.74 1.88 20.39
C VAL A 12 -29.23 0.80 19.42
N GLU A 13 -29.99 1.21 18.41
CA GLU A 13 -30.35 0.34 17.29
C GLU A 13 -29.27 0.40 16.20
N LEU A 14 -28.57 -0.71 15.99
CA LEU A 14 -27.64 -0.88 14.86
C LEU A 14 -28.29 -1.84 13.85
N PRO A 15 -28.66 -1.35 12.65
CA PRO A 15 -29.15 -2.23 11.61
C PRO A 15 -28.13 -3.31 11.28
N LYS A 16 -28.58 -4.57 11.17
CA LYS A 16 -27.71 -5.70 10.78
C LYS A 16 -26.97 -5.44 9.46
N SER A 17 -27.63 -4.76 8.52
CA SER A 17 -27.02 -4.33 7.25
C SER A 17 -25.80 -3.42 7.44
N MET A 18 -25.84 -2.51 8.41
CA MET A 18 -24.72 -1.62 8.73
C MET A 18 -23.55 -2.39 9.33
N VAL A 19 -23.82 -3.30 10.26
CA VAL A 19 -22.79 -4.17 10.85
C VAL A 19 -22.17 -5.06 9.77
N ASN A 20 -22.99 -5.65 8.89
CA ASN A 20 -22.48 -6.48 7.81
C ASN A 20 -21.61 -5.69 6.83
N ALA A 21 -21.99 -4.46 6.49
CA ALA A 21 -21.18 -3.58 5.65
C ALA A 21 -19.82 -3.28 6.29
N LEU A 22 -19.78 -3.00 7.60
CA LEU A 22 -18.54 -2.77 8.34
C LEU A 22 -17.64 -4.01 8.39
N VAL A 23 -18.23 -5.18 8.62
CA VAL A 23 -17.48 -6.45 8.61
C VAL A 23 -16.90 -6.72 7.22
N LEU A 24 -17.70 -6.54 6.17
CA LEU A 24 -17.24 -6.73 4.80
C LEU A 24 -16.14 -5.74 4.42
N ASP A 25 -16.29 -4.47 4.76
CA ASP A 25 -15.27 -3.43 4.54
C ASP A 25 -13.95 -3.79 5.22
N TRP A 26 -14.00 -4.24 6.48
CA TRP A 26 -12.80 -4.70 7.19
C TRP A 26 -12.14 -5.90 6.50
N LEU A 27 -12.92 -6.91 6.08
CA LEU A 27 -12.37 -8.09 5.38
C LEU A 27 -11.69 -7.71 4.05
N VAL A 28 -12.32 -6.80 3.30
CA VAL A 28 -11.79 -6.29 2.02
C VAL A 28 -10.52 -5.47 2.24
N ASN A 29 -10.51 -4.57 3.22
CA ASN A 29 -9.37 -3.70 3.53
C ASN A 29 -8.17 -4.47 4.09
N GLN A 30 -8.42 -5.52 4.89
CA GLN A 30 -7.36 -6.36 5.43
C GLN A 30 -6.83 -7.42 4.46
N GLY A 31 -7.50 -7.63 3.33
CA GLY A 31 -7.03 -8.59 2.34
C GLY A 31 -7.57 -10.01 2.50
N HIS A 32 -8.59 -10.23 3.33
CA HIS A 32 -9.13 -11.55 3.62
C HIS A 32 -10.12 -11.98 2.54
N HIS A 33 -9.61 -12.24 1.33
CA HIS A 33 -10.40 -12.58 0.15
C HIS A 33 -11.41 -13.71 0.40
N ASP A 34 -10.96 -14.88 0.87
CA ASP A 34 -11.82 -16.06 1.02
C ASP A 34 -12.91 -15.84 2.08
N ALA A 35 -12.56 -15.13 3.16
CA ALA A 35 -13.51 -14.77 4.20
C ALA A 35 -14.51 -13.71 3.71
N ALA A 36 -14.08 -12.72 2.92
CA ALA A 36 -14.97 -11.75 2.29
C ALA A 36 -15.95 -12.44 1.32
N ALA A 37 -15.46 -13.34 0.48
CA ALA A 37 -16.28 -14.11 -0.47
C ALA A 37 -17.30 -15.01 0.25
N ALA A 38 -16.88 -15.69 1.32
CA ALA A 38 -17.79 -16.47 2.16
C ALA A 38 -18.83 -15.59 2.86
N PHE A 39 -18.40 -14.46 3.42
CA PHE A 39 -19.27 -13.52 4.11
C PHE A 39 -20.35 -12.94 3.19
N VAL A 40 -19.98 -12.55 1.96
CA VAL A 40 -20.93 -12.05 0.94
C VAL A 40 -21.98 -13.11 0.62
N ARG A 41 -21.55 -14.35 0.37
CA ARG A 41 -22.44 -15.48 0.05
C ARG A 41 -23.43 -15.77 1.17
N GLU A 42 -23.02 -15.66 2.42
CA GLU A 42 -23.85 -16.00 3.59
C GLU A 42 -24.73 -14.83 4.06
N SER A 43 -24.22 -13.60 3.99
CA SER A 43 -24.91 -12.41 4.50
C SER A 43 -25.82 -11.74 3.48
N GLY A 44 -25.64 -12.03 2.18
CA GLY A 44 -26.31 -11.34 1.07
C GLY A 44 -25.90 -9.87 0.94
N THR A 45 -24.81 -9.46 1.59
CA THR A 45 -24.31 -8.08 1.55
C THR A 45 -23.72 -7.81 0.17
N PRO A 46 -24.16 -6.75 -0.54
CA PRO A 46 -23.60 -6.40 -1.83
C PRO A 46 -22.09 -6.16 -1.71
N ALA A 47 -21.31 -6.85 -2.53
CA ALA A 47 -19.86 -6.66 -2.61
C ALA A 47 -19.51 -5.81 -3.84
N GLY A 48 -18.45 -5.02 -3.72
CA GLY A 48 -17.76 -4.45 -4.87
C GLY A 48 -16.85 -5.48 -5.54
N ASP A 49 -15.79 -5.00 -6.17
CA ASP A 49 -14.77 -5.86 -6.76
C ASP A 49 -13.93 -6.55 -5.68
N LEU A 50 -14.06 -7.88 -5.59
CA LEU A 50 -13.27 -8.72 -4.69
C LEU A 50 -11.93 -9.13 -5.32
N ASP A 51 -11.80 -9.11 -6.65
CA ASP A 51 -10.58 -9.54 -7.34
C ASP A 51 -9.41 -8.58 -7.04
N GLY A 52 -9.72 -7.29 -6.92
CA GLY A 52 -8.76 -6.28 -6.45
C GLY A 52 -8.18 -6.55 -5.06
N ILE A 53 -8.79 -7.41 -4.23
CA ILE A 53 -8.23 -7.83 -2.94
C ILE A 53 -6.99 -8.72 -3.16
N ALA A 54 -7.11 -9.72 -4.04
CA ALA A 54 -6.04 -10.67 -4.31
C ALA A 54 -4.83 -9.96 -4.92
N GLU A 55 -5.07 -9.03 -5.84
CA GLU A 55 -4.06 -8.18 -6.46
C GLU A 55 -3.28 -7.37 -5.42
N ARG A 56 -3.97 -6.61 -4.56
CA ARG A 56 -3.33 -5.83 -3.48
C ARG A 56 -2.53 -6.72 -2.53
N MET A 57 -3.05 -7.91 -2.20
CA MET A 57 -2.36 -8.84 -1.32
C MET A 57 -1.10 -9.42 -1.94
N SER A 58 -1.13 -9.74 -3.23
CA SER A 58 0.07 -10.19 -3.97
C SER A 58 1.17 -9.14 -3.94
N ILE A 59 0.83 -7.87 -4.22
CA ILE A 59 1.77 -6.74 -4.15
C ILE A 59 2.31 -6.58 -2.72
N ARG A 60 1.44 -6.56 -1.71
CA ARG A 60 1.84 -6.43 -0.30
C ARG A 60 2.80 -7.54 0.11
N GLN A 61 2.50 -8.79 -0.19
CA GLN A 61 3.36 -9.93 0.14
C GLN A 61 4.71 -9.87 -0.58
N ALA A 62 4.76 -9.35 -1.81
CA ALA A 62 6.01 -9.15 -2.52
C ALA A 62 6.88 -8.08 -1.85
N VAL A 63 6.28 -6.95 -1.44
CA VAL A 63 6.97 -5.89 -0.68
C VAL A 63 7.47 -6.40 0.68
N GLU A 64 6.61 -7.06 1.45
CA GLU A 64 6.95 -7.62 2.78
C GLU A 64 8.06 -8.68 2.71
N ALA A 65 8.12 -9.45 1.63
CA ALA A 65 9.16 -10.44 1.37
C ALA A 65 10.45 -9.85 0.77
N GLY A 66 10.54 -8.53 0.58
CA GLY A 66 11.69 -7.87 -0.08
C GLY A 66 11.81 -8.15 -1.58
N ARG A 67 10.80 -8.78 -2.21
CA ARG A 67 10.74 -9.05 -3.65
C ARG A 67 10.28 -7.82 -4.43
N MET A 68 11.00 -6.71 -4.25
CA MET A 68 10.59 -5.40 -4.76
C MET A 68 10.48 -5.33 -6.28
N GLN A 69 11.30 -6.08 -7.02
CA GLN A 69 11.19 -6.14 -8.48
C GLN A 69 9.82 -6.68 -8.92
N ALA A 70 9.40 -7.82 -8.36
CA ALA A 70 8.10 -8.41 -8.64
C ALA A 70 6.93 -7.52 -8.19
N ALA A 71 7.10 -6.82 -7.05
CA ALA A 71 6.10 -5.87 -6.57
C ALA A 71 5.92 -4.69 -7.53
N LEU A 72 7.03 -4.12 -8.04
CA LEU A 72 7.01 -2.99 -8.98
C LEU A 72 6.41 -3.40 -10.33
N GLU A 73 6.77 -4.59 -10.86
CA GLU A 73 6.19 -5.12 -12.10
C GLU A 73 4.68 -5.33 -11.99
N ALA A 74 4.21 -5.91 -10.88
CA ALA A 74 2.79 -6.07 -10.63
C ALA A 74 2.07 -4.71 -10.51
N LEU A 75 2.70 -3.74 -9.86
CA LEU A 75 2.13 -2.39 -9.72
C LEU A 75 2.08 -1.65 -11.06
N GLU A 76 3.09 -1.81 -11.92
CA GLU A 76 3.09 -1.23 -13.27
C GLU A 76 1.99 -1.83 -14.15
N ALA A 77 1.74 -3.13 -14.04
CA ALA A 77 0.69 -3.81 -14.78
C ALA A 77 -0.72 -3.42 -14.32
N LEU A 78 -0.94 -3.28 -13.01
CA LEU A 78 -2.27 -3.10 -12.42
C LEU A 78 -2.62 -1.62 -12.16
N HIS A 79 -1.64 -0.82 -11.75
CA HIS A 79 -1.83 0.58 -11.35
C HIS A 79 -0.68 1.48 -11.84
N PRO A 80 -0.45 1.60 -13.16
CA PRO A 80 0.67 2.36 -13.72
C PRO A 80 0.68 3.84 -13.30
N ALA A 81 -0.48 4.42 -12.98
CA ALA A 81 -0.59 5.79 -12.50
C ALA A 81 0.17 6.04 -11.19
N LEU A 82 0.29 5.02 -10.32
CA LEU A 82 1.03 5.11 -9.04
C LEU A 82 2.54 5.16 -9.26
N LEU A 83 3.03 4.77 -10.44
CA LEU A 83 4.45 4.77 -10.79
C LEU A 83 4.86 5.93 -11.71
N SER A 84 3.93 6.84 -12.01
CA SER A 84 4.19 8.01 -12.84
C SER A 84 4.27 9.27 -11.99
N VAL A 85 5.19 10.17 -12.35
CA VAL A 85 5.27 11.52 -11.76
C VAL A 85 4.09 12.38 -12.23
N ASP A 86 3.66 12.21 -13.49
CA ASP A 86 2.54 12.93 -14.09
C ASP A 86 1.65 11.97 -14.93
N PRO A 87 0.79 11.16 -14.29
CA PRO A 87 -0.14 10.29 -15.01
C PRO A 87 -1.25 11.10 -15.70
N PRO A 88 -1.70 10.71 -16.90
CA PRO A 88 -2.65 11.47 -17.71
C PRO A 88 -4.04 11.66 -17.07
N ASN A 89 -4.38 10.83 -16.07
CA ASN A 89 -5.67 10.87 -15.37
C ASN A 89 -5.52 11.29 -13.88
N GLY A 90 -4.37 11.84 -13.48
CA GLY A 90 -4.05 12.08 -12.08
C GLY A 90 -3.84 10.78 -11.29
N GLY A 91 -3.70 10.89 -9.97
CA GLY A 91 -3.52 9.74 -9.07
C GLY A 91 -2.08 9.33 -8.79
N SER A 92 -1.09 10.17 -9.12
CA SER A 92 0.28 9.99 -8.64
C SER A 92 0.36 10.28 -7.15
N ASP A 93 0.93 9.34 -6.40
CA ASP A 93 1.38 9.56 -5.03
C ASP A 93 2.92 9.51 -5.03
N LEU A 94 3.53 10.68 -5.16
CA LEU A 94 5.00 10.82 -5.18
C LEU A 94 5.65 10.33 -3.88
N GLN A 95 4.94 10.39 -2.75
CA GLN A 95 5.46 9.87 -1.48
C GLN A 95 5.52 8.35 -1.52
N LEU A 96 4.45 7.71 -1.99
CA LEU A 96 4.39 6.26 -2.18
C LEU A 96 5.44 5.80 -3.21
N LEU A 97 5.52 6.47 -4.36
CA LEU A 97 6.51 6.15 -5.39
C LEU A 97 7.93 6.23 -4.83
N PHE A 98 8.26 7.29 -4.12
CA PHE A 98 9.58 7.44 -3.49
C PHE A 98 9.83 6.34 -2.46
N ALA A 99 8.86 6.00 -1.60
CA ALA A 99 9.00 4.94 -0.62
C ALA A 99 9.25 3.57 -1.28
N LEU A 100 8.56 3.26 -2.38
CA LEU A 100 8.77 2.02 -3.14
C LEU A 100 10.16 1.95 -3.78
N GLN A 101 10.61 3.04 -4.43
CA GLN A 101 11.96 3.09 -5.00
C GLN A 101 13.03 3.04 -3.89
N GLN A 102 12.78 3.66 -2.73
CA GLN A 102 13.68 3.63 -1.58
C GLN A 102 13.79 2.21 -1.01
N GLN A 103 12.67 1.49 -0.89
CA GLN A 103 12.69 0.10 -0.44
C GLN A 103 13.45 -0.78 -1.42
N HIS A 104 13.25 -0.62 -2.73
CA HIS A 104 14.01 -1.36 -3.74
C HIS A 104 15.51 -1.11 -3.62
N PHE A 105 15.93 0.15 -3.45
CA PHE A 105 17.32 0.49 -3.17
C PHE A 105 17.86 -0.21 -1.91
N ILE A 106 17.10 -0.22 -0.80
CA ILE A 106 17.49 -0.90 0.43
C ILE A 106 17.69 -2.41 0.19
N GLU A 107 16.81 -3.05 -0.59
CA GLU A 107 16.95 -4.48 -0.91
C GLU A 107 18.18 -4.77 -1.78
N LEU A 108 18.52 -3.89 -2.74
CA LEU A 108 19.75 -4.01 -3.53
C LEU A 108 21.00 -3.90 -2.63
N VAL A 109 21.00 -2.97 -1.68
CA VAL A 109 22.09 -2.81 -0.70
C VAL A 109 22.19 -4.05 0.21
N ARG A 110 21.06 -4.60 0.68
CA ARG A 110 21.02 -5.83 1.49
C ARG A 110 21.54 -7.05 0.73
N ALA A 111 21.28 -7.13 -0.57
CA ALA A 111 21.81 -8.18 -1.44
C ALA A 111 23.32 -8.01 -1.74
N GLY A 112 23.92 -6.86 -1.39
CA GLY A 112 25.32 -6.55 -1.68
C GLY A 112 25.58 -6.10 -3.12
N ASP A 113 24.53 -5.87 -3.92
CA ASP A 113 24.67 -5.37 -5.29
C ASP A 113 24.80 -3.85 -5.30
N VAL A 114 26.00 -3.39 -4.95
CA VAL A 114 26.33 -1.96 -4.84
C VAL A 114 26.20 -1.25 -6.20
N ALA A 115 26.52 -1.92 -7.29
CA ALA A 115 26.44 -1.34 -8.64
C ALA A 115 24.99 -1.04 -9.01
N ALA A 116 24.09 -2.04 -8.88
CA ALA A 116 22.68 -1.85 -9.13
C ALA A 116 22.06 -0.81 -8.18
N ALA A 117 22.43 -0.84 -6.90
CA ALA A 117 21.95 0.13 -5.92
C ALA A 117 22.33 1.57 -6.30
N LEU A 118 23.59 1.81 -6.70
CA LEU A 118 24.05 3.13 -7.12
C LEU A 118 23.33 3.61 -8.38
N THR A 119 23.22 2.74 -9.40
CA THR A 119 22.48 3.05 -10.63
C THR A 119 21.02 3.39 -10.30
N HIS A 120 20.37 2.63 -9.42
CA HIS A 120 18.99 2.88 -9.02
C HIS A 120 18.84 4.21 -8.28
N ALA A 121 19.74 4.53 -7.35
CA ALA A 121 19.72 5.81 -6.64
C ALA A 121 19.83 7.01 -7.58
N GLN A 122 20.73 6.93 -8.57
CA GLN A 122 20.96 8.00 -9.54
C GLN A 122 19.79 8.20 -10.51
N HIS A 123 19.18 7.12 -11.01
CA HIS A 123 18.18 7.22 -12.09
C HIS A 123 16.74 7.24 -11.58
N LYS A 124 16.47 6.77 -10.36
CA LYS A 124 15.11 6.69 -9.81
C LYS A 124 14.93 7.62 -8.61
N LEU A 125 15.81 7.54 -7.61
CA LEU A 125 15.62 8.30 -6.37
C LEU A 125 16.01 9.78 -6.50
N ALA A 126 17.13 10.10 -7.14
CA ALA A 126 17.60 11.48 -7.26
C ALA A 126 16.59 12.40 -7.98
N PRO A 127 16.03 12.01 -9.16
CA PRO A 127 15.01 12.83 -9.82
C PRO A 127 13.76 13.05 -8.97
N LEU A 128 13.31 12.04 -8.22
CA LEU A 128 12.15 12.16 -7.33
C LEU A 128 12.42 13.10 -6.15
N ALA A 129 13.63 13.03 -5.58
CA ALA A 129 14.04 13.92 -4.49
C ALA A 129 14.18 15.37 -4.96
N GLU A 130 14.64 15.60 -6.19
CA GLU A 130 14.71 16.93 -6.80
C GLU A 130 13.32 17.50 -7.10
N ALA A 131 12.41 16.67 -7.62
CA ALA A 131 11.03 17.06 -7.91
C ALA A 131 10.26 17.43 -6.63
N GLN A 132 10.54 16.78 -5.50
CA GLN A 132 9.92 17.11 -4.22
C GLN A 132 10.94 17.06 -3.07
N PRO A 133 11.57 18.20 -2.74
CA PRO A 133 12.63 18.28 -1.72
C PRO A 133 12.21 17.82 -0.32
N ALA A 134 10.91 17.83 -0.01
CA ALA A 134 10.38 17.29 1.24
C ALA A 134 10.64 15.77 1.39
N LEU A 135 10.71 15.03 0.28
CA LEU A 135 11.05 13.61 0.26
C LEU A 135 12.53 13.38 0.60
N ALA A 136 13.39 14.35 0.29
CA ALA A 136 14.81 14.30 0.60
C ALA A 136 15.11 14.42 2.11
N LEU A 137 14.16 14.91 2.92
CA LEU A 137 14.33 15.01 4.37
C LEU A 137 14.37 13.63 5.07
N ASN A 138 13.70 12.62 4.50
CA ASN A 138 13.85 11.21 4.89
C ASN A 138 15.10 10.54 4.28
N ALA A 139 15.79 11.21 3.35
CA ALA A 139 16.95 10.74 2.62
C ALA A 139 18.28 11.30 3.17
N ALA A 140 18.34 11.68 4.44
CA ALA A 140 19.57 12.15 5.11
C ALA A 140 20.76 11.17 4.98
N ILE A 141 20.51 9.92 4.59
CA ILE A 141 21.53 8.89 4.29
C ILE A 141 22.26 9.16 2.96
N LEU A 142 21.63 9.79 1.96
CA LEU A 142 22.22 9.99 0.63
C LEU A 142 23.15 11.21 0.54
N ARG A 143 23.02 12.21 1.43
CA ARG A 143 23.92 13.39 1.43
C ARG A 143 25.35 13.08 1.88
N VAL A 144 25.60 11.91 2.48
CA VAL A 144 26.94 11.49 2.89
C VAL A 144 27.72 10.86 1.72
N ALA A 145 27.05 10.38 0.67
CA ALA A 145 27.68 9.67 -0.45
C ALA A 145 28.21 10.58 -1.57
N GLY A 146 27.82 11.87 -1.60
CA GLY A 146 28.18 12.80 -2.68
C GLY A 146 29.23 13.86 -2.33
N ALA A 147 29.83 13.80 -1.13
CA ALA A 147 30.77 14.82 -0.67
C ALA A 147 32.05 14.19 -0.11
N ARG A 148 32.81 13.45 -0.94
CA ARG A 148 34.28 13.33 -0.87
C ARG A 148 34.85 13.11 -2.25
#